data_AF-A0A852KE23-F1
#
_entry.id   AF-A0A852KE23-F1
#
_cell.length_a   1.000
_cell.length_b   1.000
_cell.length_c   1.000
_cell.angle_alpha   90.00
_cell.angle_beta   90.00
_cell.angle_gamma   90.00
#
_symmetry.space_group_name_H-M   'P 1'
#
loop_
_entity.id
_entity.type
_entity.pdbx_description
1 polymer ?
#
loop_
_entity_poly.entity_id
_entity_poly.type
_entity_poly.pdbx_seq_one_letter_code
_entity_poly.pdbx_strand_id
1 'polypeptide(L)'
;ENGPRLLVVAEQAKIFSHRGGNVTLPCKFYHEHTSTAGSGTHKIRVKWTKLTSDYLKEVDVFVAMGHHRKSYGNYQGRVFLRESSENDASLIITNIILEDYGRYKCEVIEGLEDDTAVVALNLEGVVFPYSPRLGRYNLNFHEAQRACLDQDSVMASFDQLYDAWRSGLDWCNAGWLSDGSVQYPITKPREPCGGKNTVPGVRNYGFWDKEKGRYDVFCFTSNFNGRFYYLIHPTKLTYDEAVQACLKDGAQIAKVGQIFAAWKLLGYDRCDAGWLADGSVRYPISRPRKRCSPNEAAVRFVGFPDKKHKLYGVYCFRAYN
;
A
#
# COMPACT_ATOMS: atom_id res chain seq x y z
N GLU A 1 -3.24 -31.94 -33.04
CA GLU A 1 -2.34 -31.50 -31.97
C GLU A 1 -3.17 -31.48 -30.69
N ASN A 2 -2.86 -32.34 -29.71
CA ASN A 2 -3.63 -32.42 -28.48
C ASN A 2 -3.23 -31.23 -27.59
N GLY A 3 -4.21 -30.43 -27.17
CA GLY A 3 -4.01 -29.28 -26.29
C GLY A 3 -3.54 -29.68 -24.89
N PRO A 4 -3.23 -28.69 -24.02
CA PRO A 4 -2.85 -28.97 -22.64
C PRO A 4 -4.00 -29.66 -21.90
N ARG A 5 -3.68 -30.75 -21.20
CA ARG A 5 -4.65 -31.57 -20.44
C ARG A 5 -5.11 -30.91 -19.14
N LEU A 6 -4.37 -29.93 -18.65
CA LEU A 6 -4.71 -29.06 -17.53
C LEU A 6 -4.52 -27.61 -17.96
N LEU A 7 -5.54 -26.78 -17.73
CA LEU A 7 -5.54 -25.35 -18.06
C LEU A 7 -6.01 -24.55 -16.84
N VAL A 8 -5.24 -23.56 -16.40
CA VAL A 8 -5.56 -22.68 -15.27
C VAL A 8 -5.83 -21.27 -15.78
N VAL A 9 -6.98 -20.71 -15.40
CA VAL A 9 -7.46 -19.42 -15.88
C VAL A 9 -7.80 -18.51 -14.70
N ALA A 10 -7.22 -17.31 -14.71
CA ALA A 10 -7.69 -16.19 -13.90
C ALA A 10 -8.65 -15.33 -14.72
N GLU A 11 -9.96 -15.45 -14.48
CA GLU A 11 -11.00 -14.68 -15.18
C GLU A 11 -10.79 -13.17 -15.07
N GLN A 12 -10.17 -12.70 -13.99
CA GLN A 12 -9.78 -11.31 -13.79
C GLN A 12 -8.33 -11.25 -13.32
N ALA A 13 -7.46 -10.65 -14.15
CA ALA A 13 -6.04 -10.53 -13.84
C ALA A 13 -5.71 -9.45 -12.80
N LYS A 14 -6.63 -8.52 -12.53
CA LYS A 14 -6.46 -7.43 -11.55
C LYS A 14 -7.70 -7.30 -10.69
N ILE A 15 -7.53 -7.42 -9.37
CA ILE A 15 -8.57 -7.23 -8.37
C ILE A 15 -8.25 -6.01 -7.51
N PHE A 16 -9.27 -5.24 -7.14
CA PHE A 16 -9.14 -4.09 -6.24
C PHE A 16 -9.82 -4.39 -4.91
N SER A 17 -9.16 -4.02 -3.82
CA SER A 17 -9.72 -4.08 -2.46
C SER A 17 -9.22 -2.88 -1.65
N HIS A 18 -9.52 -2.85 -0.35
CA HIS A 18 -9.02 -1.85 0.59
C HIS A 18 -8.60 -2.54 1.89
N ARG A 19 -7.75 -1.88 2.69
CA ARG A 19 -7.33 -2.41 3.99
C ARG A 19 -8.55 -2.67 4.89
N GLY A 20 -8.58 -3.84 5.53
CA GLY A 20 -9.70 -4.35 6.32
C GLY A 20 -10.79 -5.06 5.51
N GLY A 21 -10.77 -4.95 4.18
CA GLY A 21 -11.72 -5.65 3.30
C GLY A 21 -11.42 -7.13 3.14
N ASN A 22 -12.31 -7.82 2.43
CA ASN A 22 -12.14 -9.21 2.00
C ASN A 22 -12.08 -9.26 0.47
N VAL A 23 -11.33 -10.19 -0.10
CA VAL A 23 -11.17 -10.32 -1.56
C VAL A 23 -11.12 -11.79 -1.97
N THR A 24 -11.58 -12.08 -3.18
CA THR A 24 -11.39 -13.38 -3.83
C THR A 24 -10.46 -13.20 -5.03
N LEU A 25 -9.36 -13.95 -5.05
CA LEU A 25 -8.47 -14.04 -6.20
C LEU A 25 -9.00 -15.15 -7.13
N PRO A 26 -9.45 -14.83 -8.35
CA PRO A 26 -10.03 -15.81 -9.25
C PRO A 26 -8.98 -16.81 -9.73
N CYS A 27 -9.28 -18.10 -9.63
CA CYS A 27 -8.49 -19.15 -10.24
C CYS A 27 -9.41 -20.34 -10.50
N LYS A 28 -9.69 -20.61 -11.76
CA LYS A 28 -10.43 -21.79 -12.21
C LYS A 28 -9.50 -22.67 -13.01
N PHE A 29 -9.72 -23.97 -12.97
CA PHE A 29 -8.93 -24.89 -13.78
C PHE A 29 -9.83 -25.87 -14.54
N TYR A 30 -9.41 -26.26 -15.73
CA TYR A 30 -10.09 -27.21 -16.57
C TYR A 30 -9.14 -28.36 -16.85
N HIS A 31 -9.65 -29.58 -16.76
CA HIS A 31 -8.85 -30.77 -17.02
C HIS A 31 -9.63 -31.79 -17.84
N GLU A 32 -8.95 -32.45 -18.77
CA GLU A 32 -9.55 -33.49 -19.59
C GLU A 32 -9.51 -34.83 -18.85
N HIS A 33 -10.67 -35.32 -18.41
CA HIS A 33 -10.80 -36.66 -17.83
C HIS A 33 -10.54 -37.73 -18.88
N THR A 34 -9.27 -38.14 -19.05
CA THR A 34 -8.98 -39.42 -19.72
C THR A 34 -9.18 -40.55 -18.72
N SER A 35 -10.41 -41.06 -18.63
CA SER A 35 -10.76 -42.27 -17.90
C SER A 35 -10.05 -43.49 -18.51
N THR A 36 -8.74 -43.59 -18.29
CA THR A 36 -7.96 -44.80 -18.52
C THR A 36 -7.88 -45.54 -17.20
N ALA A 37 -8.71 -46.58 -17.10
CA ALA A 37 -8.73 -47.52 -16.00
C ALA A 37 -7.32 -48.15 -15.83
N GLY A 38 -6.51 -47.62 -14.92
CA GLY A 38 -5.18 -48.17 -14.65
C GLY A 38 -4.19 -47.27 -13.91
N SER A 39 -4.38 -45.94 -13.88
CA SER A 39 -3.54 -45.03 -13.10
C SER A 39 -4.33 -44.48 -11.92
N GLY A 40 -3.76 -44.51 -10.71
CA GLY A 40 -4.45 -44.05 -9.50
C GLY A 40 -5.02 -42.63 -9.68
N THR A 41 -6.18 -42.35 -9.09
CA THR A 41 -6.80 -41.02 -9.14
C THR A 41 -5.81 -39.99 -8.59
N HIS A 42 -5.14 -39.23 -9.46
CA HIS A 42 -4.21 -38.20 -9.03
C HIS A 42 -5.02 -37.11 -8.32
N LYS A 43 -4.63 -36.80 -7.07
CA LYS A 43 -5.28 -35.74 -6.31
C LYS A 43 -4.78 -34.40 -6.81
N ILE A 44 -5.71 -33.51 -7.13
CA ILE A 44 -5.39 -32.12 -7.48
C ILE A 44 -4.77 -31.42 -6.28
N ARG A 45 -3.63 -30.78 -6.51
CA ARG A 45 -2.94 -29.90 -5.55
C ARG A 45 -3.05 -28.47 -6.03
N VAL A 46 -3.57 -27.60 -5.18
CA VAL A 46 -3.62 -26.15 -5.41
C VAL A 46 -2.57 -25.48 -4.54
N LYS A 47 -1.72 -24.66 -5.15
CA LYS A 47 -0.72 -23.85 -4.46
C LYS A 47 -0.91 -22.39 -4.83
N TRP A 48 -0.98 -21.55 -3.81
CA TRP A 48 -0.94 -20.10 -3.95
C TRP A 48 0.37 -19.57 -3.36
N THR A 49 1.06 -18.77 -4.16
CA THR A 49 2.25 -18.03 -3.73
C THR A 49 2.10 -16.54 -4.05
N LYS A 50 2.82 -15.70 -3.30
CA LYS A 50 2.95 -14.28 -3.59
C LYS A 50 4.33 -14.02 -4.20
N LEU A 51 4.35 -13.33 -5.33
CA LEU A 51 5.59 -12.91 -5.99
C LEU A 51 6.20 -11.72 -5.23
N THR A 52 7.52 -11.75 -5.03
CA THR A 52 8.25 -10.59 -4.50
C THR A 52 8.25 -9.43 -5.50
N SER A 53 8.55 -8.22 -5.04
CA SER A 53 8.51 -7.01 -5.88
C SER A 53 9.49 -7.04 -7.05
N ASP A 54 10.58 -7.80 -6.93
CA ASP A 54 11.56 -8.06 -7.99
C ASP A 54 11.18 -9.25 -8.89
N TYR A 55 10.07 -9.95 -8.58
CA TYR A 55 9.59 -11.16 -9.24
C TYR A 55 10.57 -12.35 -9.23
N LEU A 56 11.61 -12.30 -8.38
CA LEU A 56 12.65 -13.33 -8.33
C LEU A 56 12.35 -14.44 -7.33
N LYS A 57 11.43 -14.21 -6.38
CA LYS A 57 11.10 -15.15 -5.32
C LYS A 57 9.60 -15.27 -5.14
N GLU A 58 9.19 -16.45 -4.68
CA GLU A 58 7.81 -16.76 -4.32
C GLU A 58 7.72 -17.04 -2.83
N VAL A 59 6.80 -16.34 -2.16
CA VAL A 59 6.48 -16.55 -0.75
C VAL A 59 5.23 -17.42 -0.68
N ASP A 60 5.31 -18.56 0.01
CA ASP A 60 4.15 -19.44 0.18
C ASP A 60 3.01 -18.70 0.91
N VAL A 61 1.79 -18.83 0.38
CA VAL A 61 0.57 -18.24 0.95
C VAL A 61 -0.34 -19.36 1.45
N PHE A 62 -0.68 -20.30 0.57
CA PHE A 62 -1.62 -21.38 0.86
C PHE A 62 -1.37 -22.61 -0.01
N VAL A 63 -1.58 -23.80 0.54
CA VAL A 63 -1.53 -25.08 -0.18
C VAL A 63 -2.73 -25.93 0.23
N ALA A 64 -3.39 -26.55 -0.74
CA ALA A 64 -4.41 -27.58 -0.54
C ALA A 64 -4.15 -28.82 -1.39
N MET A 65 -4.43 -30.00 -0.84
CA MET A 65 -4.46 -31.28 -1.54
C MET A 65 -5.48 -32.19 -0.85
N GLY A 66 -6.63 -32.41 -1.49
CA GLY A 66 -7.78 -33.06 -0.85
C GLY A 66 -8.20 -32.32 0.44
N HIS A 67 -8.31 -33.03 1.56
CA HIS A 67 -8.65 -32.43 2.86
C HIS A 67 -7.49 -31.73 3.57
N HIS A 68 -6.25 -31.90 3.09
CA HIS A 68 -5.09 -31.28 3.71
C HIS A 68 -4.95 -29.84 3.23
N ARG A 69 -5.01 -28.89 4.17
CA ARG A 69 -4.91 -27.45 3.91
C ARG A 69 -3.87 -26.84 4.82
N LYS A 70 -3.03 -25.95 4.28
CA LYS A 70 -1.98 -25.27 5.04
C LYS A 70 -1.79 -23.83 4.53
N SER A 71 -1.93 -22.88 5.45
CA SER A 71 -1.60 -21.46 5.26
C SER A 71 -0.26 -21.12 5.90
N TYR A 72 0.43 -20.10 5.37
CA TYR A 72 1.79 -19.74 5.78
C TYR A 72 1.91 -18.28 6.23
N GLY A 73 2.92 -17.98 7.05
CA GLY A 73 3.25 -16.62 7.47
C GLY A 73 2.07 -15.84 8.07
N ASN A 74 1.96 -14.57 7.68
CA ASN A 74 0.88 -13.68 8.10
C ASN A 74 -0.49 -14.00 7.46
N TYR A 75 -0.61 -15.01 6.59
CA TYR A 75 -1.87 -15.44 5.99
C TYR A 75 -2.63 -16.46 6.83
N GLN A 76 -1.99 -16.99 7.89
CA GLN A 76 -2.60 -17.98 8.78
C GLN A 76 -3.91 -17.46 9.38
N GLY A 77 -4.98 -18.24 9.21
CA GLY A 77 -6.33 -17.89 9.68
C GLY A 77 -7.04 -16.82 8.85
N ARG A 78 -6.44 -16.30 7.77
CA ARG A 78 -7.04 -15.28 6.90
C ARG A 78 -7.35 -15.76 5.49
N VAL A 79 -6.81 -16.91 5.07
CA VAL A 79 -6.91 -17.40 3.69
C VAL A 79 -7.55 -18.78 3.60
N PHE A 80 -8.43 -18.95 2.62
CA PHE A 80 -9.24 -20.15 2.42
C PHE A 80 -9.53 -20.34 0.93
N LEU A 81 -9.78 -21.58 0.48
CA LEU A 81 -10.33 -21.79 -0.86
C LEU A 81 -11.83 -21.47 -0.87
N ARG A 82 -12.31 -20.92 -1.98
CA ARG A 82 -13.72 -20.62 -2.18
C ARG A 82 -14.57 -21.88 -2.39
N GLU A 83 -14.06 -22.84 -3.16
CA GLU A 83 -14.69 -24.16 -3.40
C GLU A 83 -16.15 -24.07 -3.91
N SER A 84 -16.45 -23.15 -4.82
CA SER A 84 -17.81 -23.05 -5.39
C SER A 84 -18.16 -24.20 -6.34
N SER A 85 -17.15 -24.87 -6.89
CA SER A 85 -17.24 -26.06 -7.74
C SER A 85 -15.95 -26.88 -7.61
N GLU A 86 -15.93 -28.10 -8.16
CA GLU A 86 -14.74 -28.97 -8.16
C GLU A 86 -13.53 -28.32 -8.87
N ASN A 87 -13.79 -27.44 -9.82
CA ASN A 87 -12.82 -26.71 -10.64
C ASN A 87 -12.45 -25.32 -10.10
N ASP A 88 -12.92 -24.97 -8.90
CA ASP A 88 -12.72 -23.65 -8.29
C ASP A 88 -11.54 -23.67 -7.30
N ALA A 89 -10.40 -23.16 -7.76
CA ALA A 89 -9.17 -22.98 -6.98
C ALA A 89 -9.01 -21.55 -6.43
N SER A 90 -10.07 -20.73 -6.46
CA SER A 90 -10.02 -19.35 -5.98
C SER A 90 -9.63 -19.22 -4.51
N LEU A 91 -8.74 -18.27 -4.23
CA LEU A 91 -8.30 -17.95 -2.88
C LEU A 91 -9.10 -16.76 -2.33
N ILE A 92 -9.77 -16.96 -1.21
CA ILE A 92 -10.33 -15.88 -0.41
C ILE A 92 -9.24 -15.41 0.56
N ILE A 93 -9.01 -14.10 0.61
CA ILE A 93 -8.19 -13.44 1.63
C ILE A 93 -9.09 -12.49 2.42
N THR A 94 -9.11 -12.67 3.74
CA THR A 94 -9.89 -11.85 4.67
C THR A 94 -9.00 -10.88 5.45
N ASN A 95 -9.60 -9.78 5.91
CA ASN A 95 -8.92 -8.73 6.67
C ASN A 95 -7.60 -8.30 6.00
N ILE A 96 -7.73 -7.73 4.81
CA ILE A 96 -6.61 -7.32 3.97
C ILE A 96 -5.72 -6.31 4.69
N ILE A 97 -4.42 -6.54 4.69
CA ILE A 97 -3.42 -5.60 5.20
C ILE A 97 -2.64 -4.93 4.04
N LEU A 98 -1.88 -3.88 4.32
CA LEU A 98 -1.15 -3.14 3.28
C LEU A 98 -0.14 -4.03 2.55
N GLU A 99 0.50 -4.93 3.29
CA GLU A 99 1.48 -5.89 2.79
C GLU A 99 0.84 -6.99 1.95
N ASP A 100 -0.49 -7.14 1.92
CA ASP A 100 -1.14 -8.10 1.02
C ASP A 100 -1.15 -7.60 -0.43
N TYR A 101 -0.88 -6.31 -0.70
CA TYR A 101 -0.70 -5.79 -2.06
C TYR A 101 0.38 -6.59 -2.81
N GLY A 102 0.10 -6.99 -4.06
CA GLY A 102 1.08 -7.64 -4.92
C GLY A 102 0.46 -8.62 -5.90
N ARG A 103 1.32 -9.42 -6.54
CA ARG A 103 0.90 -10.45 -7.50
C ARG A 103 0.94 -11.82 -6.85
N TYR A 104 -0.11 -12.59 -7.11
CA TYR A 104 -0.31 -13.92 -6.55
C TYR A 104 -0.37 -14.92 -7.70
N LYS A 105 0.39 -16.00 -7.59
CA LYS A 105 0.40 -17.10 -8.54
C LYS A 105 -0.46 -18.23 -7.98
N CYS A 106 -1.47 -18.62 -8.74
CA CYS A 106 -2.21 -19.86 -8.57
C CYS A 106 -1.54 -20.93 -9.42
N GLU A 107 -1.17 -22.03 -8.81
CA GLU A 107 -0.55 -23.19 -9.45
C GLU A 107 -1.41 -24.41 -9.13
N VAL A 108 -1.94 -25.08 -10.15
CA VAL A 108 -2.72 -26.30 -10.02
C VAL A 108 -1.91 -27.43 -10.60
N ILE A 109 -1.79 -28.52 -9.85
CA ILE A 109 -0.93 -29.66 -10.19
C ILE A 109 -1.77 -30.94 -10.10
N GLU A 110 -1.76 -31.74 -11.17
CA GLU A 110 -2.37 -33.06 -11.26
C GLU A 110 -1.33 -34.08 -11.78
N GLY A 111 -0.80 -34.92 -10.89
CA GLY A 111 0.24 -35.89 -11.25
C GLY A 111 1.55 -35.20 -11.67
N LEU A 112 1.86 -35.24 -12.97
CA LEU A 112 3.03 -34.59 -13.58
C LEU A 112 2.67 -33.34 -14.39
N GLU A 113 1.39 -33.03 -14.50
CA GLU A 113 0.88 -31.89 -15.27
C GLU A 113 0.59 -30.73 -14.31
N ASP A 114 1.06 -29.54 -14.66
CA ASP A 114 0.82 -28.31 -13.93
C ASP A 114 0.54 -27.15 -14.89
N ASP A 115 -0.30 -26.22 -14.44
CA ASP A 115 -0.48 -24.94 -15.11
C ASP A 115 -0.72 -23.84 -14.07
N THR A 116 -0.53 -22.59 -14.47
CA THR A 116 -0.53 -21.45 -13.56
C THR A 116 -1.28 -20.24 -14.10
N ALA A 117 -1.86 -19.47 -13.18
CA ALA A 117 -2.38 -18.14 -13.49
C ALA A 117 -1.92 -17.12 -12.44
N VAL A 118 -1.74 -15.87 -12.86
CA VAL A 118 -1.32 -14.78 -11.98
C VAL A 118 -2.44 -13.75 -11.84
N VAL A 119 -2.72 -13.39 -10.59
CA VAL A 119 -3.70 -12.35 -10.21
C VAL A 119 -2.98 -11.24 -9.45
N ALA A 120 -3.14 -9.99 -9.88
CA ALA A 120 -2.66 -8.83 -9.14
C ALA A 120 -3.74 -8.30 -8.19
N LEU A 121 -3.42 -8.24 -6.89
CA LEU A 121 -4.23 -7.58 -5.88
C LEU A 121 -3.74 -6.14 -5.69
N ASN A 122 -4.58 -5.19 -6.10
CA ASN A 122 -4.37 -3.76 -5.89
C ASN A 122 -5.19 -3.28 -4.69
N LEU A 123 -4.65 -2.29 -3.97
CA LEU A 123 -5.34 -1.65 -2.86
C LEU A 123 -5.71 -0.22 -3.24
N GLU A 124 -6.96 0.15 -3.00
CA GLU A 124 -7.37 1.56 -3.00
C GLU A 124 -6.60 2.29 -1.90
N GLY A 125 -5.98 3.41 -2.26
CA GLY A 125 -5.12 4.12 -1.33
C GLY A 125 -4.51 5.38 -1.92
N VAL A 126 -3.49 5.87 -1.23
CA VAL A 126 -2.80 7.11 -1.58
C VAL A 126 -1.30 6.96 -1.37
N VAL A 127 -0.54 7.38 -2.39
CA VAL A 127 0.90 7.57 -2.28
C VAL A 127 1.17 8.99 -1.80
N PHE A 128 2.07 9.12 -0.83
CA PHE A 128 2.54 10.40 -0.34
C PHE A 128 4.05 10.44 -0.14
N PRO A 129 4.69 11.58 -0.42
CA PRO A 129 6.11 11.77 -0.11
C PRO A 129 6.33 11.97 1.39
N TYR A 130 7.42 11.43 1.91
CA TYR A 130 7.81 11.57 3.30
C TYR A 130 9.32 11.85 3.42
N SER A 131 9.65 12.81 4.30
CA SER A 131 11.00 13.10 4.76
C SER A 131 10.98 13.34 6.28
N PRO A 132 12.02 12.92 7.00
CA PRO A 132 12.08 13.04 8.45
C PRO A 132 12.41 14.47 8.88
N ARG A 133 12.31 14.74 10.18
CA ARG A 133 12.63 16.04 10.78
C ARG A 133 14.04 16.54 10.46
N LEU A 134 15.01 15.63 10.29
CA LEU A 134 16.40 15.96 9.98
C LEU A 134 16.59 16.59 8.59
N GLY A 135 15.53 16.61 7.77
CA GLY A 135 15.52 17.20 6.45
C GLY A 135 15.49 16.14 5.35
N ARG A 136 15.53 16.62 4.10
CA ARG A 136 15.48 15.77 2.90
C ARG A 136 16.76 14.96 2.71
N TYR A 137 16.64 13.82 2.03
CA TYR A 137 17.76 12.96 1.65
C TYR A 137 18.60 12.48 2.85
N ASN A 138 17.91 12.03 3.89
CA ASN A 138 18.53 11.54 5.13
C ASN A 138 18.15 10.11 5.50
N LEU A 139 17.36 9.41 4.67
CA LEU A 139 16.95 8.03 4.94
C LEU A 139 17.69 7.06 4.03
N ASN A 140 18.33 6.05 4.61
CA ASN A 140 18.69 4.84 3.86
C ASN A 140 17.42 3.99 3.57
N PHE A 141 17.56 2.90 2.83
CA PHE A 141 16.40 2.09 2.43
C PHE A 141 15.66 1.51 3.64
N HIS A 142 16.38 1.00 4.64
CA HIS A 142 15.80 0.37 5.82
C HIS A 142 15.13 1.39 6.76
N GLU A 143 15.72 2.58 6.89
CA GLU A 143 15.15 3.72 7.61
C GLU A 143 13.91 4.26 6.89
N ALA A 144 13.93 4.31 5.56
CA ALA A 144 12.78 4.68 4.73
C ALA A 144 11.61 3.71 4.91
N GLN A 145 11.89 2.41 4.92
CA GLN A 145 10.88 1.40 5.20
C GLN A 145 10.26 1.59 6.59
N ARG A 146 11.10 1.75 7.62
CA ARG A 146 10.63 1.98 8.99
C ARG A 146 9.85 3.28 9.12
N ALA A 147 10.29 4.35 8.48
CA ALA A 147 9.60 5.64 8.47
C ALA A 147 8.18 5.53 7.92
N CYS A 148 7.95 4.78 6.84
CA CYS A 148 6.59 4.53 6.36
C CYS A 148 5.76 3.74 7.38
N LEU A 149 6.30 2.67 7.96
CA LEU A 149 5.60 1.85 8.96
C LEU A 149 5.19 2.67 10.19
N ASP A 150 6.09 3.52 10.69
CA ASP A 150 5.83 4.42 11.81
C ASP A 150 4.66 5.38 11.51
N GLN A 151 4.41 5.69 10.24
CA GLN A 151 3.33 6.56 9.76
C GLN A 151 2.06 5.83 9.30
N ASP A 152 1.85 4.55 9.66
CA ASP A 152 0.68 3.74 9.25
C ASP A 152 0.59 3.57 7.72
N SER A 153 1.74 3.24 7.14
CA SER A 153 1.92 3.09 5.69
C SER A 153 3.02 2.07 5.40
N VAL A 154 3.15 1.67 4.14
CA VAL A 154 4.27 0.86 3.63
C VAL A 154 5.01 1.64 2.57
N MET A 155 6.20 1.21 2.16
CA MET A 155 6.85 1.82 0.99
C MET A 155 5.99 1.59 -0.25
N ALA A 156 5.83 2.62 -1.08
CA ALA A 156 5.09 2.51 -2.32
C ALA A 156 5.84 1.63 -3.33
N SER A 157 5.10 0.84 -4.10
CA SER A 157 5.64 0.20 -5.30
C SER A 157 5.80 1.20 -6.45
N PHE A 158 6.54 0.81 -7.48
CA PHE A 158 6.59 1.59 -8.73
C PHE A 158 5.19 1.75 -9.34
N ASP A 159 4.40 0.68 -9.42
CA ASP A 159 3.04 0.72 -9.97
C ASP A 159 2.17 1.73 -9.20
N GLN A 160 2.26 1.75 -7.87
CA GLN A 160 1.54 2.73 -7.03
C GLN A 160 2.02 4.17 -7.27
N LEU A 161 3.33 4.41 -7.36
CA LEU A 161 3.87 5.74 -7.66
C LEU A 161 3.45 6.22 -9.05
N TYR A 162 3.48 5.32 -10.03
CA TYR A 162 3.08 5.59 -11.40
C TYR A 162 1.60 5.96 -11.48
N ASP A 163 0.73 5.23 -10.78
CA ASP A 163 -0.70 5.55 -10.69
C ASP A 163 -0.96 6.88 -10.00
N ALA A 164 -0.20 7.20 -8.94
CA ALA A 164 -0.27 8.50 -8.28
C ALA A 164 0.16 9.64 -9.21
N TRP A 165 1.23 9.45 -10.00
CA TRP A 165 1.66 10.41 -11.02
C TRP A 165 0.59 10.62 -12.10
N ARG A 166 0.01 9.53 -12.63
CA ARG A 166 -1.11 9.60 -13.58
C ARG A 166 -2.32 10.35 -13.00
N SER A 167 -2.47 10.30 -11.68
CA SER A 167 -3.50 11.02 -10.92
C SER A 167 -3.10 12.44 -10.52
N GLY A 168 -1.95 12.95 -11.00
CA GLY A 168 -1.53 14.35 -10.82
C GLY A 168 -0.44 14.58 -9.77
N LEU A 169 0.12 13.53 -9.14
CA LEU A 169 1.21 13.71 -8.18
C LEU A 169 2.46 14.28 -8.87
N ASP A 170 2.87 15.47 -8.43
CA ASP A 170 4.10 16.14 -8.85
C ASP A 170 4.99 16.40 -7.63
N TRP A 171 6.15 15.75 -7.60
CA TRP A 171 7.08 15.85 -6.48
C TRP A 171 8.53 15.78 -6.96
N CYS A 172 9.27 16.86 -6.71
CA CYS A 172 10.64 17.04 -7.21
C CYS A 172 11.73 16.68 -6.19
N ASN A 173 11.49 15.61 -5.44
CA ASN A 173 12.54 15.00 -4.63
C ASN A 173 12.57 13.50 -4.92
N ALA A 174 13.79 12.97 -5.07
CA ALA A 174 14.03 11.55 -5.21
C ALA A 174 13.66 10.79 -3.92
N GLY A 175 12.88 9.71 -4.06
CA GLY A 175 12.47 8.89 -2.92
C GLY A 175 12.60 7.40 -3.21
N TRP A 176 12.90 6.63 -2.16
CA TRP A 176 12.91 5.17 -2.21
C TRP A 176 11.53 4.58 -2.52
N LEU A 177 11.53 3.47 -3.25
CA LEU A 177 10.39 2.59 -3.52
C LEU A 177 10.63 1.17 -2.99
N SER A 178 9.57 0.37 -2.88
CA SER A 178 9.63 -0.95 -2.24
C SER A 178 10.59 -1.95 -2.90
N ASP A 179 10.87 -1.78 -4.19
CA ASP A 179 11.82 -2.60 -4.95
C ASP A 179 13.30 -2.19 -4.73
N GLY A 180 13.55 -1.09 -4.01
CA GLY A 180 14.89 -0.53 -3.81
C GLY A 180 15.34 0.41 -4.91
N SER A 181 14.47 0.75 -5.86
CA SER A 181 14.72 1.85 -6.79
C SER A 181 14.48 3.20 -6.12
N VAL A 182 15.08 4.25 -6.69
CA VAL A 182 14.89 5.64 -6.27
C VAL A 182 14.30 6.41 -7.44
N GLN A 183 13.14 7.02 -7.24
CA GLN A 183 12.40 7.66 -8.33
C GLN A 183 11.67 8.93 -7.85
N TYR A 184 11.17 9.75 -8.77
CA TYR A 184 10.30 10.88 -8.44
C TYR A 184 9.35 11.27 -9.60
N PRO A 185 8.07 11.59 -9.32
CA PRO A 185 7.09 11.90 -10.36
C PRO A 185 7.02 13.39 -10.71
N ILE A 186 7.05 13.73 -12.01
CA ILE A 186 6.90 15.11 -12.49
C ILE A 186 5.78 15.19 -13.52
N THR A 187 4.75 15.98 -13.23
CA THR A 187 3.67 16.29 -14.19
C THR A 187 3.97 17.59 -14.92
N LYS A 188 4.69 18.53 -14.30
CA LYS A 188 5.08 19.82 -14.87
C LYS A 188 6.60 19.96 -14.95
N PRO A 189 7.21 19.68 -16.12
CA PRO A 189 8.65 19.82 -16.36
C PRO A 189 9.17 21.21 -15.98
N ARG A 190 10.32 21.26 -15.31
CA ARG A 190 10.95 22.50 -14.83
C ARG A 190 12.43 22.27 -14.52
N GLU A 191 13.24 23.32 -14.63
CA GLU A 191 14.71 23.25 -14.49
C GLU A 191 15.20 22.45 -13.27
N PRO A 192 14.78 22.75 -12.04
CA PRO A 192 15.30 22.04 -10.86
C PRO A 192 14.88 20.56 -10.79
N CYS A 193 14.04 20.09 -11.71
CA CYS A 193 13.36 18.80 -11.65
C CYS A 193 13.62 17.93 -12.88
N GLY A 194 14.83 18.01 -13.42
CA GLY A 194 15.26 17.28 -14.62
C GLY A 194 15.23 18.09 -15.90
N GLY A 195 15.01 19.41 -15.85
CA GLY A 195 15.05 20.30 -17.01
C GLY A 195 13.68 20.65 -17.59
N LYS A 196 13.52 21.89 -18.10
CA LYS A 196 12.26 22.37 -18.70
C LYS A 196 11.87 21.64 -19.99
N ASN A 197 12.86 21.16 -20.75
CA ASN A 197 12.65 20.54 -22.07
C ASN A 197 12.41 19.02 -21.99
N THR A 198 12.01 18.50 -20.82
CA THR A 198 11.73 17.06 -20.63
C THR A 198 10.24 16.76 -20.68
N VAL A 199 9.87 15.53 -21.02
CA VAL A 199 8.46 15.07 -21.05
C VAL A 199 7.96 14.72 -19.65
N PRO A 200 6.72 15.01 -19.26
CA PRO A 200 6.16 14.55 -17.99
C PRO A 200 6.37 13.04 -17.77
N GLY A 201 6.66 12.62 -16.55
CA GLY A 201 6.91 11.21 -16.24
C GLY A 201 7.48 10.96 -14.85
N VAL A 202 7.58 9.68 -14.50
CA VAL A 202 8.35 9.21 -13.34
C VAL A 202 9.81 9.13 -13.73
N ARG A 203 10.65 9.90 -13.05
CA ARG A 203 12.09 9.97 -13.28
C ARG A 203 12.78 8.89 -12.45
N ASN A 204 13.63 8.11 -13.09
CA ASN A 204 14.30 6.97 -12.49
C ASN A 204 15.77 7.30 -12.21
N TYR A 205 16.18 7.29 -10.93
CA TYR A 205 17.59 7.38 -10.54
C TYR A 205 18.29 6.01 -10.50
N GLY A 206 17.55 4.92 -10.67
CA GLY A 206 18.06 3.55 -10.66
C GLY A 206 17.99 2.88 -9.29
N PHE A 207 18.63 1.72 -9.21
CA PHE A 207 18.83 0.98 -7.96
C PHE A 207 20.09 1.48 -7.27
N TRP A 208 19.96 1.78 -5.98
CA TRP A 208 21.06 2.29 -5.17
C TRP A 208 21.40 1.33 -4.03
N ASP A 209 22.61 1.46 -3.50
CA ASP A 209 23.05 0.73 -2.33
C ASP A 209 22.11 1.03 -1.14
N LYS A 210 21.47 -0.01 -0.60
CA LYS A 210 20.42 0.10 0.43
C LYS A 210 20.95 0.63 1.77
N GLU A 211 22.24 0.48 2.03
CA GLU A 211 22.90 0.90 3.27
C GLU A 211 23.49 2.31 3.16
N LYS A 212 24.01 2.68 1.98
CA LYS A 212 24.73 3.95 1.74
C LYS A 212 23.89 5.03 1.08
N GLY A 213 22.92 4.67 0.23
CA GLY A 213 22.04 5.63 -0.41
C GLY A 213 21.26 6.44 0.63
N ARG A 214 21.03 7.73 0.37
CA ARG A 214 20.27 8.61 1.26
C ARG A 214 19.30 9.43 0.43
N TYR A 215 18.00 9.20 0.63
CA TYR A 215 16.91 9.81 -0.12
C TYR A 215 15.71 10.11 0.77
N ASP A 216 14.65 10.68 0.20
CA ASP A 216 13.33 10.71 0.82
C ASP A 216 12.67 9.33 0.61
N VAL A 217 11.37 9.19 0.88
CA VAL A 217 10.61 7.96 0.58
C VAL A 217 9.21 8.30 0.10
N PHE A 218 8.68 7.48 -0.81
CA PHE A 218 7.25 7.48 -1.11
C PHE A 218 6.58 6.36 -0.33
N CYS A 219 5.63 6.74 0.51
CA CYS A 219 4.84 5.80 1.29
C CYS A 219 3.46 5.63 0.66
N PHE A 220 2.88 4.45 0.82
CA PHE A 220 1.53 4.10 0.42
C PHE A 220 0.72 3.73 1.66
N THR A 221 -0.48 4.27 1.76
CA THR A 221 -1.46 3.89 2.77
C THR A 221 -2.83 3.70 2.15
N SER A 222 -3.71 3.00 2.84
CA SER A 222 -5.07 2.66 2.40
C SER A 222 -6.07 3.18 3.43
N ASN A 223 -7.33 2.77 3.29
CA ASN A 223 -8.36 3.07 4.28
C ASN A 223 -7.94 2.58 5.68
N PHE A 224 -8.45 3.21 6.72
CA PHE A 224 -8.19 2.84 8.11
C PHE A 224 -9.50 2.47 8.81
N ASN A 225 -9.42 1.59 9.81
CA ASN A 225 -10.57 1.27 10.66
C ASN A 225 -10.58 2.18 11.90
N GLY A 226 -11.15 3.37 11.76
CA GLY A 226 -11.21 4.33 12.86
C GLY A 226 -11.72 5.70 12.44
N ARG A 227 -11.66 6.64 13.38
CA ARG A 227 -12.04 8.04 13.19
C ARG A 227 -10.81 8.93 13.21
N PHE A 228 -10.52 9.57 12.08
CA PHE A 228 -9.59 10.70 11.99
C PHE A 228 -10.34 12.01 12.16
N TYR A 229 -9.84 12.91 13.01
CA TYR A 229 -10.48 14.20 13.25
C TYR A 229 -9.49 15.21 13.84
N TYR A 230 -9.85 16.48 13.74
CA TYR A 230 -9.16 17.56 14.45
C TYR A 230 -9.87 17.80 15.78
N LEU A 231 -9.10 17.81 16.88
CA LEU A 231 -9.64 18.04 18.20
C LEU A 231 -9.95 19.53 18.39
N ILE A 232 -11.21 19.84 18.71
CA ILE A 232 -11.61 21.21 19.06
C ILE A 232 -11.18 21.47 20.50
N HIS A 233 -10.15 22.30 20.66
CA HIS A 233 -9.59 22.68 21.96
C HIS A 233 -9.66 24.21 22.13
N PRO A 234 -9.92 24.74 23.35
CA PRO A 234 -10.06 26.19 23.59
C PRO A 234 -8.81 27.00 23.22
N THR A 235 -7.63 26.40 23.37
CA THR A 235 -6.33 27.01 23.05
C THR A 235 -5.53 26.14 22.09
N LYS A 236 -4.56 26.75 21.39
CA LYS A 236 -3.54 26.02 20.64
C LYS A 236 -2.52 25.40 21.62
N LEU A 237 -1.93 24.29 21.24
CA LEU A 237 -1.16 23.39 22.10
C LEU A 237 0.28 23.23 21.61
N THR A 238 1.22 23.09 22.55
CA THR A 238 2.54 22.51 22.27
C THR A 238 2.39 21.05 21.84
N TYR A 239 3.45 20.44 21.32
CA TYR A 239 3.37 19.04 20.85
C TYR A 239 3.00 18.07 21.98
N ASP A 240 3.63 18.21 23.15
CA ASP A 240 3.37 17.28 24.27
C ASP A 240 1.95 17.46 24.82
N GLU A 241 1.46 18.70 24.92
CA GLU A 241 0.07 18.98 25.29
C GLU A 241 -0.92 18.42 24.24
N ALA A 242 -0.60 18.52 22.95
CA ALA A 242 -1.41 17.96 21.87
C ALA A 242 -1.53 16.44 21.96
N VAL A 243 -0.44 15.74 22.26
CA VAL A 243 -0.44 14.29 22.51
C VAL A 243 -1.36 13.96 23.71
N GLN A 244 -1.19 14.67 24.83
CA GLN A 244 -2.01 14.46 26.03
C GLN A 244 -3.49 14.78 25.79
N ALA A 245 -3.80 15.79 24.98
CA ALA A 245 -5.17 16.15 24.65
C ALA A 245 -5.88 15.04 23.86
N CYS A 246 -5.22 14.42 22.87
CA CYS A 246 -5.79 13.26 22.18
C CYS A 246 -6.00 12.07 23.12
N LEU A 247 -5.03 11.78 24.01
CA LEU A 247 -5.14 10.69 24.98
C LEU A 247 -6.31 10.87 25.95
N LYS A 248 -6.50 12.10 26.46
CA LYS A 248 -7.65 12.45 27.33
C LYS A 248 -9.00 12.31 26.62
N ASP A 249 -9.02 12.45 25.29
CA ASP A 249 -10.21 12.25 24.46
C ASP A 249 -10.43 10.77 24.05
N GLY A 250 -9.64 9.84 24.60
CA GLY A 250 -9.71 8.41 24.27
C GLY A 250 -9.20 8.09 22.86
N ALA A 251 -8.28 8.90 22.35
CA ALA A 251 -7.67 8.77 21.03
C ALA A 251 -6.13 8.83 21.12
N GLN A 252 -5.46 8.65 19.99
CA GLN A 252 -4.02 8.89 19.85
C GLN A 252 -3.79 10.08 18.93
N ILE A 253 -2.62 10.71 18.99
CA ILE A 253 -2.25 11.69 17.98
C ILE A 253 -2.16 11.00 16.61
N ALA A 254 -2.76 11.61 15.58
CA ALA A 254 -2.88 10.99 14.27
C ALA A 254 -1.52 10.92 13.55
N LYS A 255 -1.32 9.85 12.79
CA LYS A 255 -0.12 9.63 11.96
C LYS A 255 -0.24 10.31 10.59
N VAL A 256 0.89 10.47 9.92
CA VAL A 256 0.93 11.08 8.58
C VAL A 256 0.13 10.27 7.55
N GLY A 257 0.22 8.94 7.55
CA GLY A 257 -0.60 8.12 6.64
C GLY A 257 -2.10 8.38 6.83
N GLN A 258 -2.55 8.49 8.07
CA GLN A 258 -3.97 8.70 8.39
C GLN A 258 -4.52 10.03 7.86
N ILE A 259 -3.77 11.13 7.93
CA ILE A 259 -4.22 12.41 7.33
C ILE A 259 -4.27 12.32 5.80
N PHE A 260 -3.35 11.60 5.14
CA PHE A 260 -3.38 11.41 3.69
C PHE A 260 -4.55 10.52 3.26
N ALA A 261 -4.81 9.42 3.98
CA ALA A 261 -5.95 8.56 3.73
C ALA A 261 -7.27 9.32 3.94
N ALA A 262 -7.42 10.06 5.05
CA ALA A 262 -8.61 10.85 5.32
C ALA A 262 -8.85 11.93 4.25
N TRP A 263 -7.80 12.63 3.84
CA TRP A 263 -7.87 13.66 2.79
C TRP A 263 -8.28 13.08 1.43
N LYS A 264 -7.63 11.98 1.01
CA LYS A 264 -7.79 11.44 -0.35
C LYS A 264 -9.03 10.55 -0.49
N LEU A 265 -9.26 9.66 0.47
CA LEU A 265 -10.28 8.62 0.39
C LEU A 265 -11.60 9.06 1.03
N LEU A 266 -11.53 9.86 2.10
CA LEU A 266 -12.72 10.30 2.84
C LEU A 266 -13.09 11.77 2.56
N GLY A 267 -12.34 12.46 1.71
CA GLY A 267 -12.57 13.87 1.36
C GLY A 267 -12.43 14.83 2.54
N TYR A 268 -11.66 14.46 3.56
CA TYR A 268 -11.50 15.27 4.78
C TYR A 268 -10.81 16.59 4.46
N ASP A 269 -11.53 17.69 4.72
CA ASP A 269 -11.08 19.05 4.43
C ASP A 269 -11.06 19.90 5.70
N ARG A 270 -9.89 20.46 6.02
CA ARG A 270 -9.73 21.37 7.15
C ARG A 270 -8.57 22.35 6.94
N CYS A 271 -8.86 23.64 7.07
CA CYS A 271 -7.89 24.72 6.94
C CYS A 271 -7.30 25.15 8.29
N ASP A 272 -6.97 24.18 9.14
CA ASP A 272 -6.32 24.41 10.42
C ASP A 272 -5.04 23.57 10.52
N ALA A 273 -3.91 24.24 10.67
CA ALA A 273 -2.65 23.57 10.98
C ALA A 273 -2.73 22.87 12.35
N GLY A 274 -2.32 21.59 12.37
CA GLY A 274 -2.29 20.77 13.57
C GLY A 274 -1.12 19.81 13.60
N TRP A 275 -0.71 19.45 14.82
CA TRP A 275 0.31 18.45 15.09
C TRP A 275 -0.13 17.06 14.62
N LEU A 276 0.86 16.29 14.14
CA LEU A 276 0.79 14.86 13.85
C LEU A 276 1.86 14.11 14.66
N ALA A 277 1.74 12.79 14.72
CA ALA A 277 2.57 11.91 15.53
C ALA A 277 4.08 12.08 15.29
N ASP A 278 4.50 12.31 14.03
CA ASP A 278 5.92 12.54 13.67
C ASP A 278 6.47 13.90 14.16
N GLY A 279 5.63 14.74 14.76
CA GLY A 279 5.98 16.10 15.15
C GLY A 279 5.98 17.09 13.99
N SER A 280 5.46 16.71 12.84
CA SER A 280 5.14 17.67 11.78
C SER A 280 3.84 18.39 12.07
N VAL A 281 3.69 19.56 11.44
CA VAL A 281 2.43 20.29 11.39
C VAL A 281 1.91 20.28 9.96
N ARG A 282 0.67 19.82 9.80
CA ARG A 282 0.02 19.69 8.48
C ARG A 282 -1.45 20.11 8.55
N TYR A 283 -2.06 20.29 7.39
CA TYR A 283 -3.52 20.44 7.26
C TYR A 283 -4.01 19.95 5.89
N PRO A 284 -5.14 19.24 5.81
CA PRO A 284 -5.65 18.68 4.56
C PRO A 284 -6.65 19.61 3.86
N ILE A 285 -6.48 19.86 2.57
CA ILE A 285 -7.46 20.60 1.75
C ILE A 285 -7.91 19.70 0.61
N SER A 286 -9.16 19.22 0.67
CA SER A 286 -9.77 18.47 -0.44
C SER A 286 -10.53 19.41 -1.41
N ARG A 287 -10.94 20.59 -0.95
CA ARG A 287 -11.63 21.63 -1.74
C ARG A 287 -10.82 22.93 -1.76
N PRO A 288 -10.07 23.19 -2.85
CA PRO A 288 -9.23 24.39 -2.99
C PRO A 288 -9.99 25.70 -2.75
N ARG A 289 -9.36 26.64 -2.03
CA ARG A 289 -9.90 27.97 -1.70
C ARG A 289 -8.80 28.96 -1.30
N LYS A 290 -9.02 30.25 -1.60
CA LYS A 290 -8.01 31.34 -1.53
C LYS A 290 -7.17 31.40 -0.24
N ARG A 291 -7.76 31.23 0.95
CA ARG A 291 -7.05 31.41 2.24
C ARG A 291 -6.34 30.14 2.76
N CYS A 292 -6.47 29.03 2.05
CA CYS A 292 -6.03 27.72 2.53
C CYS A 292 -5.13 27.04 1.51
N SER A 293 -5.64 26.86 0.30
CA SER A 293 -4.94 26.28 -0.82
C SER A 293 -5.64 26.74 -2.08
N PRO A 294 -5.21 27.83 -2.74
CA PRO A 294 -5.98 28.46 -3.80
C PRO A 294 -6.32 27.54 -4.97
N ASN A 295 -5.38 26.68 -5.38
CA ASN A 295 -5.44 26.01 -6.69
C ASN A 295 -5.30 24.49 -6.62
N GLU A 296 -5.13 23.89 -5.44
CA GLU A 296 -4.70 22.50 -5.34
C GLU A 296 -5.31 21.81 -4.13
N ALA A 297 -5.83 20.60 -4.35
CA ALA A 297 -6.21 19.72 -3.26
C ALA A 297 -4.93 19.00 -2.79
N ALA A 298 -4.54 19.17 -1.53
CA ALA A 298 -3.33 18.59 -0.98
C ALA A 298 -3.36 18.56 0.55
N VAL A 299 -2.59 17.65 1.13
CA VAL A 299 -2.13 17.78 2.52
C VAL A 299 -0.97 18.76 2.55
N ARG A 300 -1.21 19.96 3.09
CA ARG A 300 -0.21 21.02 3.19
C ARG A 300 0.73 20.74 4.35
N PHE A 301 2.03 20.81 4.08
CA PHE A 301 3.10 20.64 5.06
C PHE A 301 3.61 22.01 5.51
N VAL A 302 3.47 22.32 6.79
CA VAL A 302 3.96 23.58 7.38
C VAL A 302 5.43 23.45 7.77
N GLY A 303 5.84 22.28 8.26
CA GLY A 303 7.21 22.00 8.67
C GLY A 303 7.29 21.12 9.92
N PHE A 304 8.48 21.07 10.50
CA PHE A 304 8.75 20.51 11.83
C PHE A 304 9.09 21.65 12.81
N PRO A 305 8.08 22.37 13.34
CA PRO A 305 8.32 23.46 14.28
C PRO A 305 8.85 22.98 15.63
N ASP A 306 9.42 23.90 16.41
CA ASP A 306 9.87 23.61 17.77
C ASP A 306 8.70 23.09 18.64
N LYS A 307 8.87 21.89 19.17
CA LYS A 307 7.83 21.16 19.91
C LYS A 307 7.43 21.81 21.23
N LYS A 308 8.33 22.59 21.84
CA LYS A 308 8.14 23.17 23.18
C LYS A 308 7.51 24.56 23.14
N HIS A 309 7.81 25.33 22.10
CA HIS A 309 7.44 26.75 22.07
C HIS A 309 6.38 27.11 21.03
N LYS A 310 6.17 26.27 20.00
CA LYS A 310 5.17 26.56 18.97
C LYS A 310 3.83 25.92 19.32
N LEU A 311 2.76 26.66 19.06
CA LEU A 311 1.40 26.26 19.41
C LEU A 311 0.58 26.04 18.13
N TYR A 312 -0.05 24.87 18.00
CA TYR A 312 -0.93 24.51 16.89
C TYR A 312 -2.16 23.74 17.39
N GLY A 313 -3.08 23.40 16.48
CA GLY A 313 -4.10 22.40 16.80
C GLY A 313 -3.51 21.00 16.88
N VAL A 314 -4.38 20.00 16.95
CA VAL A 314 -3.97 18.59 16.88
C VAL A 314 -4.98 17.78 16.07
N TYR A 315 -4.47 16.88 15.24
CA TYR A 315 -5.27 15.82 14.64
C TYR A 315 -5.13 14.56 15.50
N CYS A 316 -6.27 13.98 15.86
CA CYS A 316 -6.35 12.74 16.63
C CYS A 316 -6.94 11.62 15.78
N PHE A 317 -6.62 10.40 16.17
CA PHE A 317 -7.12 9.18 15.58
C PHE A 317 -7.62 8.22 16.67
N ARG A 318 -8.84 7.73 16.51
CA ARG A 318 -9.45 6.73 17.39
C ARG A 318 -9.80 5.49 16.59
N ALA A 319 -9.13 4.37 16.86
CA ALA A 319 -9.46 3.10 16.22
C ALA A 319 -10.88 2.65 16.60
N TYR A 320 -11.58 2.00 15.67
CA TYR A 320 -12.79 1.26 16.01
C TYR A 320 -12.37 -0.14 16.45
N ASN A 321 -12.82 -0.54 17.63
CA ASN A 321 -12.65 -1.91 18.14
C ASN A 321 -13.53 -2.87 17.35
#